data_AF-A0A944EZZ4-F1
#
_entry.id   AF-A0A944EZZ4-F1
#
_cell.length_a   1.000
_cell.length_b   1.000
_cell.length_c   1.000
_cell.angle_alpha   90.00
_cell.angle_beta   90.00
_cell.angle_gamma   90.00
#
_symmetry.space_group_name_H-M   'P 1'
#
loop_
_entity.id
_entity.type
_entity.pdbx_description
1 polymer ?
#
loop_
_entity_poly.entity_id
_entity_poly.type
_entity_poly.pdbx_seq_one_letter_code
_entity_poly.pdbx_strand_id
1 'polypeptide(L)'
;MAIFMKAELAGVTTEQYDKLNARLQSLPGNPFEGCLAHVAVPTDSGLQIFDLWESEQALQRFNEVIMPVASEVGIPQGEMPKTSKVHNYWLPGAGA
;
A
#
# COMPACT_ATOMS: atom_id res chain seq x y z
N MET A 1 4.33 -7.13 15.43
CA MET A 1 4.65 -5.71 15.76
C MET A 1 4.26 -4.92 14.54
N ALA A 2 3.39 -3.94 14.69
CA ALA A 2 2.87 -3.19 13.56
C ALA A 2 3.95 -2.33 12.88
N ILE A 3 3.81 -2.16 11.58
CA ILE A 3 4.72 -1.41 10.72
C ILE A 3 3.94 -0.31 10.02
N PHE A 4 4.46 0.90 10.08
CA PHE A 4 3.97 2.01 9.28
C PHE A 4 4.83 2.09 8.03
N MET A 5 4.19 2.13 6.86
CA MET A 5 4.83 2.26 5.57
C MET A 5 4.41 3.59 4.95
N LYS A 6 5.39 4.31 4.40
CA LYS A 6 5.19 5.49 3.56
C LYS A 6 5.83 5.25 2.20
N ALA A 7 5.06 5.40 1.12
CA ALA A 7 5.58 5.38 -0.25
C ALA A 7 5.26 6.69 -0.99
N GLU A 8 6.15 7.08 -1.90
CA GLU A 8 6.00 8.23 -2.80
C GLU A 8 5.95 7.69 -4.23
N LEU A 9 4.86 7.95 -4.94
CA LEU A 9 4.61 7.52 -6.31
C LEU A 9 4.62 8.73 -7.22
N ALA A 10 5.83 9.20 -7.56
CA ALA A 10 6.03 10.36 -8.41
C ALA A 10 5.42 10.16 -9.81
N GLY A 11 4.66 11.16 -10.28
CA GLY A 11 4.01 11.16 -11.59
C GLY A 11 2.82 10.21 -11.73
N VAL A 12 2.45 9.47 -10.68
CA VAL A 12 1.29 8.57 -10.71
C VAL A 12 0.01 9.38 -10.49
N THR A 13 -0.98 9.17 -11.36
CA THR A 13 -2.30 9.80 -11.24
C THR A 13 -3.25 8.94 -10.39
N THR A 14 -4.32 9.55 -9.87
CA THR A 14 -5.40 8.81 -9.18
C THR A 14 -6.05 7.77 -10.10
N GLU A 15 -6.19 8.05 -11.40
CA GLU A 15 -6.72 7.09 -12.38
C GLU A 15 -5.81 5.86 -12.58
N GLN A 16 -4.49 6.06 -12.58
CA GLN A 16 -3.53 4.95 -12.64
C GLN A 16 -3.57 4.13 -11.34
N TYR A 17 -3.67 4.80 -10.19
CA TYR A 17 -3.86 4.15 -8.90
C TYR A 17 -5.15 3.34 -8.84
N ASP A 18 -6.27 3.87 -9.34
CA ASP A 18 -7.54 3.14 -9.37
C ASP A 18 -7.44 1.88 -10.23
N LYS A 19 -6.73 1.94 -11.36
CA LYS A 19 -6.44 0.75 -12.20
C LYS A 19 -5.60 -0.28 -11.47
N LEU A 20 -4.56 0.14 -10.75
CA LEU A 20 -3.74 -0.74 -9.92
C LEU A 20 -4.60 -1.41 -8.85
N ASN A 21 -5.40 -0.64 -8.10
CA ASN A 21 -6.22 -1.14 -7.02
C ASN A 21 -7.30 -2.10 -7.53
N ALA A 22 -7.98 -1.76 -8.64
CA ALA A 22 -8.94 -2.65 -9.28
C ALA A 22 -8.30 -3.96 -9.73
N ARG A 23 -7.08 -3.91 -10.28
CA ARG A 23 -6.33 -5.11 -10.67
C ARG A 23 -5.96 -5.96 -9.46
N LEU A 24 -5.49 -5.36 -8.37
CA LEU A 24 -5.22 -6.07 -7.11
C LEU A 24 -6.48 -6.77 -6.58
N GLN A 25 -7.61 -6.06 -6.53
CA GLN A 25 -8.89 -6.62 -6.06
C GLN A 25 -9.43 -7.74 -6.96
N SER A 26 -9.00 -7.81 -8.22
CA SER A 26 -9.37 -8.91 -9.13
C SER A 26 -8.58 -10.20 -8.91
N LEU A 27 -7.49 -10.16 -8.14
CA LEU A 27 -6.68 -11.35 -7.85
C LEU A 27 -7.42 -12.30 -6.90
N PRO A 28 -7.19 -13.61 -7.00
CA PRO A 28 -7.74 -14.56 -6.04
C PRO A 28 -7.16 -14.31 -4.63
N GLY A 29 -8.02 -14.42 -3.62
CA GLY A 29 -7.63 -14.22 -2.22
C GLY A 29 -7.78 -12.77 -1.77
N ASN A 30 -7.15 -12.43 -0.63
CA ASN A 30 -7.11 -11.06 -0.12
C ASN A 30 -5.66 -10.54 -0.16
N PRO A 31 -5.26 -9.79 -1.20
CA PRO A 31 -3.90 -9.25 -1.29
C PRO A 31 -3.57 -8.27 -0.17
N PHE A 32 -4.58 -7.68 0.47
CA PHE A 32 -4.42 -6.71 1.57
C PHE A 32 -4.48 -7.37 2.95
N GLU A 33 -4.37 -8.70 3.04
CA GLU A 33 -4.39 -9.40 4.31
C GLU A 33 -3.27 -8.90 5.25
N GLY A 34 -3.67 -8.45 6.44
CA GLY A 34 -2.77 -7.84 7.42
C GLY A 34 -2.51 -6.34 7.23
N CYS A 35 -3.09 -5.70 6.19
CA CYS A 35 -3.18 -4.24 6.10
C CYS A 35 -4.35 -3.74 6.96
N LEU A 36 -4.03 -2.97 7.99
CA LEU A 36 -4.98 -2.48 8.98
C LEU A 36 -5.61 -1.15 8.57
N ALA A 37 -4.85 -0.31 7.87
CA ALA A 37 -5.32 0.94 7.30
C ALA A 37 -4.47 1.28 6.07
N HIS A 38 -5.14 1.83 5.05
CA HIS A 38 -4.52 2.27 3.80
C HIS A 38 -5.04 3.65 3.45
N VAL A 39 -4.15 4.57 3.11
CA VAL A 39 -4.49 5.93 2.68
C VAL A 39 -3.68 6.28 1.44
N ALA A 40 -4.38 6.66 0.37
CA ALA A 40 -3.79 7.25 -0.82
C ALA A 40 -4.10 8.75 -0.87
N VAL A 41 -3.07 9.58 -0.90
CA VAL A 41 -3.18 11.05 -0.87
C VAL A 41 -2.62 11.62 -2.18
N PRO A 42 -3.42 12.29 -3.01
CA PRO A 42 -2.90 13.00 -4.17
C PRO A 42 -2.07 14.23 -3.74
N THR A 43 -1.03 14.49 -4.51
CA THR A 43 -0.08 15.59 -4.35
C THR A 43 0.14 16.28 -5.68
N ASP A 44 0.77 17.46 -5.69
CA ASP A 44 1.15 18.16 -6.93
C ASP A 44 2.12 17.35 -7.80
N SER A 45 2.85 16.39 -7.21
CA SER A 45 3.89 15.61 -7.88
C SER A 45 3.52 14.14 -8.12
N GLY A 46 2.30 13.70 -7.79
CA GLY A 46 1.89 12.29 -7.89
C GLY A 46 1.06 11.86 -6.67
N LEU A 47 1.32 10.67 -6.13
CA LEU A 47 0.60 10.15 -4.94
C LEU A 47 1.55 9.86 -3.77
N GLN A 48 1.01 10.02 -2.56
CA GLN A 48 1.58 9.47 -1.33
C GLN A 48 0.71 8.34 -0.81
N ILE A 49 1.33 7.22 -0.48
CA ILE A 49 0.65 6.08 0.13
C ILE A 49 1.13 5.94 1.57
N PHE A 50 0.18 5.74 2.48
CA PHE A 50 0.43 5.47 3.89
C PHE A 50 -0.34 4.24 4.31
N ASP A 51 0.41 3.24 4.76
CA ASP A 51 -0.18 2.00 5.23
C ASP A 51 0.22 1.69 6.66
N LEU A 52 -0.71 1.11 7.39
CA LEU A 52 -0.46 0.49 8.67
C LEU A 52 -0.63 -1.02 8.51
N TRP A 53 0.45 -1.77 8.70
CA TRP A 53 0.48 -3.22 8.61
C TRP A 53 0.59 -3.86 10.00
N GLU A 54 -0.04 -5.00 10.21
CA GLU A 54 0.04 -5.75 11.48
C GLU A 54 1.46 -6.28 11.77
N SER A 55 2.25 -6.50 10.70
CA SER A 55 3.60 -7.06 10.75
C SER A 55 4.41 -6.74 9.50
N GLU A 56 5.74 -6.86 9.61
CA GLU A 56 6.65 -6.76 8.46
C GLU A 56 6.41 -7.90 7.45
N GLN A 57 6.06 -9.10 7.94
CA GLN A 57 5.73 -10.25 7.09
C GLN A 57 4.47 -10.01 6.25
N ALA A 58 3.46 -9.31 6.80
CA ALA A 58 2.27 -8.94 6.03
C ALA A 58 2.62 -7.97 4.88
N LEU A 59 3.42 -6.94 5.17
CA LEU A 59 3.93 -6.02 4.14
C LEU A 59 4.77 -6.75 3.07
N GLN A 60 5.63 -7.68 3.46
CA GLN A 60 6.46 -8.44 2.52
C GLN A 60 5.61 -9.29 1.57
N ARG A 61 4.60 -10.01 2.11
CA ARG A 61 3.64 -10.77 1.28
C ARG A 61 2.91 -9.87 0.29
N PHE A 62 2.49 -8.68 0.72
CA PHE A 62 1.86 -7.71 -0.18
C PHE A 62 2.82 -7.23 -1.26
N ASN A 63 4.07 -6.93 -0.91
CA ASN A 63 5.09 -6.49 -1.87
C ASN A 63 5.34 -7.52 -2.98
N GLU A 64 5.34 -8.82 -2.66
CA GLU A 64 5.47 -9.90 -3.64
C GLU A 64 4.31 -9.90 -4.66
N VAL A 65 3.12 -9.48 -4.24
CA VAL A 65 1.92 -9.40 -5.10
C VAL A 65 1.83 -8.09 -5.87
N ILE A 66 2.05 -6.94 -5.22
CA ILE A 66 1.85 -5.62 -5.83
C ILE A 66 2.93 -5.28 -6.87
N MET A 67 4.17 -5.72 -6.69
CA MET A 67 5.27 -5.40 -7.60
C MET A 67 5.05 -5.87 -9.05
N PRO A 68 4.68 -7.13 -9.32
CA PRO A 68 4.36 -7.55 -10.69
C PRO A 68 3.14 -6.82 -11.24
N VAL A 69 2.10 -6.59 -10.42
CA VAL A 69 0.88 -5.90 -10.85
C VAL A 69 1.15 -4.43 -11.22
N ALA A 70 1.93 -3.71 -10.42
CA ALA A 70 2.34 -2.34 -10.70
C ALA A 70 3.09 -2.25 -12.03
N SER A 71 3.97 -3.23 -12.31
CA SER A 71 4.65 -3.33 -13.61
C SER A 71 3.67 -3.59 -14.76
N GLU A 72 2.67 -4.46 -14.59
CA GLU A 72 1.65 -4.76 -15.61
C GLU A 72 0.83 -3.52 -15.97
N VAL A 73 0.45 -2.70 -14.98
CA VAL A 73 -0.39 -1.51 -15.19
C VAL A 73 0.41 -0.24 -15.52
N GLY A 74 1.73 -0.35 -15.66
CA GLY A 74 2.60 0.75 -16.06
C GLY A 74 2.85 1.80 -14.97
N ILE A 75 2.76 1.42 -13.69
CA ILE A 75 3.18 2.28 -12.58
C ILE A 75 4.72 2.22 -12.47
N PRO A 76 5.41 3.37 -12.49
CA PRO A 76 6.87 3.40 -12.42
C PRO A 76 7.37 2.85 -11.08
N GLN A 77 8.49 2.13 -11.11
CA GLN A 77 9.21 1.82 -9.89
C GLN A 77 9.85 3.09 -9.33
N GLY A 78 9.35 3.53 -8.18
CA GLY A 78 9.85 4.69 -7.46
C GLY A 78 10.91 4.34 -6.41
N GLU A 79 11.11 5.27 -5.48
CA GLU A 79 11.91 5.00 -4.29
C GLU A 79 11.29 3.86 -3.46
N MET A 80 12.16 3.11 -2.78
CA MET A 80 11.69 2.09 -1.85
C MET A 80 10.84 2.72 -0.74
N PRO A 81 9.70 2.11 -0.39
CA PRO A 81 8.89 2.59 0.71
C PRO A 81 9.68 2.67 2.01
N LYS A 82 9.48 3.74 2.78
CA LYS A 82 10.07 3.90 4.10
C LYS A 82 9.19 3.20 5.12
N THR A 83 9.78 2.30 5.90
CA THR A 83 9.08 1.58 6.97
C THR A 83 9.52 2.05 8.35
N SER A 84 8.64 1.96 9.33
CA SER A 84 8.93 2.34 10.73
C SER A 84 8.16 1.44 11.68
N LYS A 85 8.80 1.08 12.81
CA LYS A 85 8.15 0.31 13.87
C LYS A 85 7.12 1.18 14.58
N VAL A 86 5.88 0.69 14.68
CA VAL A 86 4.79 1.42 15.32
C VAL A 86 4.74 1.07 16.79
N HIS A 87 4.81 2.10 17.64
CA HIS A 87 4.70 1.92 19.09
C HIS A 87 3.25 1.71 19.54
N ASN A 88 2.30 2.45 18.96
CA ASN A 88 0.86 2.35 19.23
C ASN A 88 0.04 2.86 18.04
N TYR A 89 -1.18 2.37 17.86
CA TYR A 89 -2.14 2.87 16.86
C TYR A 89 -3.57 2.64 17.37
N TRP A 90 -4.52 3.42 16.84
CA TRP A 90 -5.93 3.31 17.16
C TRP A 90 -6.76 3.39 15.89
N LEU A 91 -7.61 2.39 15.68
CA LEU A 91 -8.51 2.27 14.52
C LEU A 91 -9.94 2.14 15.04
N PRO A 92 -10.75 3.22 15.00
CA PRO A 92 -12.13 3.16 15.47
C PRO A 92 -12.93 2.14 14.65
N GLY A 93 -13.70 1.26 15.30
CA GLY A 93 -14.58 0.32 14.63
C GLY A 93 -13.90 -0.94 14.07
N ALA A 94 -12.57 -1.08 14.18
CA ALA A 94 -11.90 -2.36 14.05
C ALA A 94 -12.16 -3.14 15.34
N GLY A 95 -13.12 -4.07 15.31
CA GLY A 95 -13.51 -4.87 16.48
C GLY A 95 -12.34 -5.63 17.11
N ALA A 96 -12.43 -5.83 18.42
CA ALA A 96 -11.56 -6.75 19.18
C ALA A 96 -11.82 -8.22 18.79
#